data_AF-A0A7W1KFS1-F1
#
_entry.id   AF-A0A7W1KFS1-F1
#
_cell.length_a   1.000
_cell.length_b   1.000
_cell.length_c   1.000
_cell.angle_alpha   90.00
_cell.angle_beta   90.00
_cell.angle_gamma   90.00
#
_symmetry.space_group_name_H-M   'P 1'
#
loop_
_entity.id
_entity.type
_entity.pdbx_description
1 polymer ?
#
loop_
_entity_poly.entity_id
_entity_poly.type
_entity_poly.pdbx_seq_one_letter_code
_entity_poly.pdbx_strand_id
1 'polypeptide(L)'
;QKRLSIISAFHENTLKAPFVFEGSCNREVFETYLLEVLLPVVKPGQTISMDNASFHKNGNIKALIEKSAGCDLLYLQAYSPDFNPIDK
;
A
#
# COMPACT_ATOMS: atom_id res chain seq x y z
N GLN A 1 3.46 8.19 -24.85
CA GLN A 1 4.59 8.09 -23.91
C GLN A 1 4.25 7.01 -22.89
N LYS A 2 5.08 5.98 -22.70
CA LYS A 2 4.86 4.98 -21.64
C LYS A 2 5.29 5.59 -20.30
N ARG A 3 4.39 5.62 -19.32
CA ARG A 3 4.70 6.02 -17.93
C ARG A 3 5.15 4.78 -17.18
N LEU A 4 6.32 4.84 -16.55
CA LEU A 4 6.74 3.85 -15.56
C LEU A 4 6.40 4.38 -14.17
N SER A 5 5.81 3.55 -13.33
CA SER A 5 5.38 3.88 -11.98
C SER A 5 5.96 2.87 -10.99
N ILE A 6 6.13 3.29 -9.74
CA ILE A 6 6.58 2.44 -8.64
C ILE A 6 5.64 2.59 -7.46
N ILE A 7 5.38 1.50 -6.76
CA ILE A 7 4.77 1.47 -5.43
C ILE A 7 5.70 0.72 -4.47
N SER A 8 5.81 1.20 -3.24
CA SER A 8 6.68 0.62 -2.21
C SER A 8 6.12 0.95 -0.83
N ALA A 9 6.34 0.07 0.14
CA ALA A 9 6.14 0.36 1.55
C ALA A 9 7.37 1.06 2.15
N PHE A 10 7.16 1.88 3.17
CA PHE A 10 8.23 2.50 3.94
C PHE A 10 8.15 2.07 5.40
N HIS A 11 9.23 1.52 5.94
CA HIS A 11 9.30 1.04 7.32
C HIS A 11 10.74 1.14 7.82
N GLU A 12 10.93 1.65 9.05
CA GLU A 12 12.27 1.83 9.67
C GLU A 12 13.26 2.54 8.74
N ASN A 13 12.85 3.70 8.20
CA ASN A 13 13.64 4.52 7.28
C ASN A 13 14.11 3.80 6.01
N THR A 14 13.46 2.70 5.62
CA THR A 14 13.84 1.88 4.48
C THR A 14 12.64 1.61 3.58
N LEU A 15 12.84 1.72 2.27
CA LEU A 15 11.87 1.24 1.28
C LEU A 15 11.87 -0.29 1.22
N LYS A 16 10.68 -0.88 1.30
CA LYS A 16 10.44 -2.32 1.26
C LYS A 16 9.37 -2.62 0.20
N ALA A 17 9.36 -3.85 -0.28
CA ALA A 17 8.39 -4.33 -1.28
C ALA A 17 8.28 -3.38 -2.50
N PRO A 18 9.38 -3.00 -3.19
CA PRO A 18 9.25 -2.19 -4.39
C PRO A 18 8.59 -3.00 -5.51
N PHE A 19 7.61 -2.40 -6.19
CA PHE A 19 6.94 -2.97 -7.35
C PHE A 19 6.83 -1.94 -8.46
N VAL A 20 7.47 -2.23 -9.60
CA VAL A 20 7.54 -1.37 -10.77
C VAL A 20 6.55 -1.86 -11.83
N PHE A 21 5.74 -0.96 -12.36
CA PHE A 21 4.71 -1.29 -13.34
C PHE A 21 4.52 -0.16 -14.36
N GLU A 22 3.95 -0.48 -15.52
CA GLU A 22 3.63 0.50 -16.55
C GLU A 22 2.22 1.06 -16.36
N GLY A 23 2.06 2.38 -16.52
CA GLY A 23 0.77 3.07 -16.44
C GLY A 23 0.46 3.64 -15.06
N SER A 24 -0.83 3.80 -14.78
CA SER A 24 -1.35 4.38 -13.53
C SER A 24 -1.69 3.30 -12.52
N CYS A 25 -1.48 3.59 -11.23
CA CYS A 25 -1.95 2.71 -10.16
C CYS A 25 -3.48 2.71 -10.15
N ASN A 26 -4.09 1.54 -10.31
CA ASN A 26 -5.52 1.33 -10.15
C ASN A 26 -5.74 0.20 -9.13
N ARG A 27 -7.01 -0.13 -8.85
CA ARG A 27 -7.34 -1.17 -7.87
C ARG A 27 -6.70 -2.53 -8.19
N GLU A 28 -6.72 -2.96 -9.45
CA GLU A 28 -6.18 -4.27 -9.85
C GLU A 28 -4.68 -4.34 -9.62
N VAL A 29 -3.93 -3.32 -10.07
CA VAL A 29 -2.49 -3.20 -9.82
C VAL A 29 -2.19 -3.20 -8.32
N PHE A 30 -3.00 -2.49 -7.54
CA PHE A 30 -2.83 -2.39 -6.09
C PHE A 30 -3.14 -3.71 -5.37
N GLU A 31 -4.21 -4.42 -5.75
CA GLU A 31 -4.52 -5.75 -5.19
C GLU A 31 -3.43 -6.77 -5.54
N THR A 32 -2.88 -6.75 -6.76
CA THR A 32 -1.71 -7.54 -7.13
C THR A 32 -0.50 -7.17 -6.28
N TYR A 33 -0.23 -5.89 -6.09
CA TYR A 33 0.86 -5.43 -5.23
C TYR A 33 0.73 -5.94 -3.78
N LEU A 34 -0.48 -5.86 -3.21
CA LEU A 34 -0.74 -6.40 -1.88
C LEU A 34 -0.43 -7.90 -1.82
N LEU A 35 -1.08 -8.69 -2.67
CA LEU A 35 -0.99 -10.16 -2.62
C LEU A 35 0.42 -10.67 -2.90
N GLU A 36 1.05 -10.17 -3.96
CA GLU A 36 2.26 -10.77 -4.50
C GLU A 36 3.54 -10.16 -3.91
N VAL A 37 3.47 -8.94 -3.36
CA VAL A 37 4.67 -8.18 -2.99
C VAL A 37 4.66 -7.71 -1.54
N LEU A 38 3.59 -7.04 -1.08
CA LEU A 38 3.57 -6.45 0.26
C LEU A 38 3.25 -7.48 1.36
N LEU A 39 2.15 -8.21 1.22
CA LEU A 39 1.68 -9.13 2.27
C LEU A 39 2.67 -10.26 2.60
N PRO A 40 3.50 -10.78 1.67
CA PRO A 40 4.55 -11.74 2.00
C PRO A 40 5.67 -11.22 2.90
N VAL A 41 5.87 -9.90 3.00
CA VAL A 41 7.01 -9.30 3.75
C VAL A 41 6.61 -8.61 5.05
N VAL A 42 5.31 -8.36 5.26
CA VAL A 42 4.79 -7.84 6.53
C VAL A 42 4.56 -8.97 7.53
N LYS A 43 4.48 -8.62 8.81
CA LYS A 43 4.27 -9.55 9.91
C LYS A 43 2.90 -9.30 10.56
N PRO A 44 2.21 -10.36 11.01
CA PRO A 44 0.99 -10.20 11.80
C PRO A 44 1.20 -9.25 12.99
N GLY A 45 0.20 -8.41 13.27
CA GLY A 45 0.24 -7.38 14.30
C GLY A 45 0.89 -6.06 13.87
N GLN A 46 1.42 -5.95 12.64
CA GLN A 46 1.83 -4.65 12.09
C GLN A 46 0.62 -3.88 11.56
N THR A 47 0.72 -2.55 11.57
CA THR A 47 -0.28 -1.67 10.96
C THR A 47 0.20 -1.20 9.59
N ILE A 48 -0.60 -1.44 8.56
CA ILE A 48 -0.42 -0.87 7.24
C ILE A 48 -1.14 0.48 7.19
N SER A 49 -0.39 1.55 6.97
CA SER A 49 -0.93 2.88 6.74
C SER A 49 -0.96 3.22 5.26
N MET A 50 -2.09 3.70 4.75
CA MET A 50 -2.30 4.04 3.34
C MET A 50 -2.96 5.40 3.21
N ASP A 51 -2.73 6.09 2.09
CA ASP A 51 -3.49 7.30 1.77
C ASP A 51 -5.00 7.02 1.61
N ASN A 52 -5.80 8.09 1.65
CA ASN A 52 -7.25 8.00 1.67
C ASN A 52 -7.91 7.82 0.29
N ALA A 53 -7.16 7.43 -0.76
CA ALA A 53 -7.68 7.32 -2.12
C ALA A 53 -8.88 6.37 -2.21
N SER A 54 -9.84 6.71 -3.07
CA SER A 54 -11.10 5.96 -3.21
C SER A 54 -10.88 4.50 -3.62
N PHE A 55 -9.85 4.22 -4.41
CA PHE A 55 -9.54 2.85 -4.84
C PHE A 55 -8.90 1.99 -3.75
N HIS A 56 -8.38 2.57 -2.65
CA HIS A 56 -7.89 1.81 -1.50
C HIS A 56 -9.03 1.26 -0.62
N LYS A 57 -10.23 1.85 -0.70
CA LYS A 57 -11.37 1.52 0.18
C LYS A 57 -12.33 0.50 -0.39
N ASN A 58 -12.15 0.12 -1.65
CA ASN A 58 -13.07 -0.74 -2.38
C ASN A 58 -12.48 -2.13 -2.59
N GLY A 59 -13.33 -3.10 -2.97
CA GLY A 59 -12.88 -4.46 -3.28
C GLY A 59 -12.48 -5.24 -2.03
N ASN A 60 -11.44 -6.07 -2.16
CA ASN A 60 -11.06 -7.02 -1.11
C ASN A 60 -9.90 -6.53 -0.22
N ILE A 61 -9.39 -5.33 -0.45
CA ILE A 61 -8.17 -4.78 0.18
C ILE A 61 -8.16 -4.94 1.70
N LYS A 62 -9.22 -4.48 2.39
CA LYS A 62 -9.31 -4.59 3.85
C LYS A 62 -9.28 -6.04 4.31
N ALA A 63 -10.02 -6.92 3.64
CA ALA A 63 -10.08 -8.33 3.99
C ALA A 63 -8.74 -9.03 3.77
N LEU A 64 -8.02 -8.70 2.69
CA LEU A 64 -6.68 -9.24 2.41
C LEU A 64 -5.69 -8.86 3.52
N ILE A 65 -5.68 -7.58 3.92
CA ILE A 65 -4.76 -7.09 4.95
C ILE A 65 -5.08 -7.69 6.32
N GLU A 66 -6.34 -7.58 6.76
CA GLU A 66 -6.73 -8.00 8.12
C GLU A 66 -6.83 -9.52 8.27
N LYS A 67 -7.45 -10.22 7.31
CA LYS A 67 -7.72 -11.66 7.44
C LYS A 67 -6.56 -12.53 6.95
N SER A 68 -5.92 -12.17 5.84
CA SER A 68 -4.88 -13.01 5.26
C SER A 68 -3.50 -12.76 5.87
N ALA A 69 -3.18 -11.49 6.19
CA ALA A 69 -1.87 -11.14 6.76
C ALA A 69 -1.90 -10.88 8.28
N GLY A 70 -3.09 -10.82 8.91
CA GLY A 70 -3.21 -10.52 10.33
C GLY A 70 -2.68 -9.13 10.70
N CYS A 71 -2.74 -8.18 9.77
CA CYS A 71 -2.26 -6.81 9.95
C CYS A 71 -3.45 -5.87 10.16
N ASP A 72 -3.24 -4.77 10.88
CA ASP A 72 -4.24 -3.72 11.02
C ASP A 72 -4.17 -2.76 9.82
N LEU A 73 -5.30 -2.17 9.45
CA LEU A 73 -5.38 -1.18 8.38
C LEU A 73 -5.76 0.20 8.90
N LEU A 74 -4.92 1.21 8.61
CA LEU A 74 -5.16 2.61 8.91
C LEU A 74 -5.17 3.46 7.62
N TYR A 75 -6.26 4.17 7.36
CA TYR A 75 -6.30 5.19 6.32
C TYR A 75 -5.90 6.55 6.90
N LEU A 76 -4.93 7.20 6.26
CA LEU A 76 -4.54 8.57 6.59
C LEU A 76 -5.70 9.53 6.30
N GLN A 77 -5.82 10.61 7.08
CA GLN A 77 -6.77 11.66 6.77
C GLN A 77 -6.36 12.36 5.46
N ALA A 78 -7.32 12.97 4.75
CA ALA A 78 -7.01 13.72 3.54
C ALA A 78 -6.03 14.86 3.86
N TYR A 79 -4.95 14.97 3.10
CA TYR A 79 -3.85 15.92 3.32
C TYR A 79 -3.31 15.90 4.76
N SER A 80 -2.60 14.81 5.09
CA SER A 80 -1.83 14.65 6.34
C SER A 80 -0.33 14.54 6.03
N PRO A 81 0.32 15.60 5.51
CA PRO A 81 1.74 15.56 5.13
C PRO A 81 2.66 15.25 6.32
N ASP A 82 2.25 15.55 7.55
CA ASP A 82 2.98 15.18 8.76
C ASP A 82 2.98 13.67 9.04
N PHE A 83 2.00 12.94 8.48
CA PHE A 83 1.81 11.50 8.69
C PHE A 83 2.09 10.65 7.44
N ASN A 84 2.50 11.27 6.32
CA ASN A 84 3.02 10.56 5.17
C ASN A 84 4.51 10.91 4.95
N PRO A 85 5.46 10.20 5.59
CA PRO A 85 6.88 10.48 5.43
C PRO A 85 7.40 10.23 4.00
N ILE A 86 6.60 9.61 3.11
CA ILE A 86 6.96 9.33 1.71
C ILE A 86 6.73 10.55 0.80
N ASP A 87 5.89 11.52 1.21
CA ASP A 87 5.57 12.72 0.41
C ASP A 87 6.53 13.91 0.67
N LYS A 88 7.63 13.71 1.40
CA LYS A 88 8.71 14.71 1.61
C LYS A 88 9.91 14.40 0.72
#